data_AF-A7I8E7-F1
#
_entry.id   AF-A7I8E7-F1
#
_cell.length_a   1.000
_cell.length_b   1.000
_cell.length_c   1.000
_cell.angle_alpha   90.00
_cell.angle_beta   90.00
_cell.angle_gamma   90.00
#
_symmetry.space_group_name_H-M   'P 1'
#
loop_
_entity.id
_entity.type
_entity.pdbx_description
1 polymer ?
#
loop_
_entity_poly.entity_id
_entity_poly.type
_entity_poly.pdbx_seq_one_letter_code
_entity_poly.pdbx_strand_id
1 'polypeptide(L)'
;MDVKNTKDAEEELREDVMKLGKDARGFEEEFVEFLKKNQVIGLAVAFIIGTAATALVTSLVKDIVMPVIGVILPGENWQTAILPIGPINFMAGDFVGAMINFIIIALVVFTLVKYIMKADMSKKV
;
A
#
# COMPACT_ATOMS: atom_id res chain seq x y z
N MET A 1 -26.59 -3.92 65.62
CA MET A 1 -26.35 -3.71 64.17
C MET A 1 -24.98 -3.05 64.06
N ASP A 2 -24.01 -3.81 63.57
CA ASP A 2 -22.57 -3.52 63.58
C ASP A 2 -22.17 -2.31 62.75
N VAL A 3 -21.61 -1.29 63.41
CA VAL A 3 -21.04 -0.08 62.79
C VAL A 3 -19.65 -0.35 62.19
N LYS A 4 -18.99 -1.46 62.56
CA LYS A 4 -17.69 -1.88 61.97
C LYS A 4 -17.83 -2.23 60.48
N ASN A 5 -18.91 -2.92 60.12
CA ASN A 5 -19.18 -3.39 58.76
C ASN A 5 -19.36 -2.26 57.74
N THR A 6 -19.77 -1.07 58.17
CA THR A 6 -19.99 0.07 57.26
C THR A 6 -18.70 0.77 56.86
N LYS A 7 -17.71 0.86 57.76
CA LYS A 7 -16.41 1.48 57.45
C LYS A 7 -15.57 0.60 56.54
N ASP A 8 -15.58 -0.71 56.81
CA ASP A 8 -14.89 -1.70 56.00
C ASP A 8 -15.48 -1.71 54.57
N ALA A 9 -16.80 -1.63 54.44
CA ALA A 9 -17.49 -1.51 53.15
C ALA A 9 -17.21 -0.18 52.43
N GLU A 10 -17.11 0.94 53.15
CA GLU A 10 -16.72 2.24 52.56
C GLU A 10 -15.27 2.24 52.06
N GLU A 11 -14.37 1.53 52.73
CA GLU A 11 -12.96 1.43 52.36
C GLU A 11 -12.79 0.52 51.13
N GLU A 12 -13.51 -0.60 51.08
CA GLU A 12 -13.58 -1.50 49.91
C GLU A 12 -14.21 -0.79 48.69
N LEU A 13 -15.31 -0.06 48.89
CA LEU A 13 -15.94 0.76 47.84
C LEU A 13 -15.03 1.91 47.37
N ARG A 14 -14.26 2.53 48.28
CA ARG A 14 -13.28 3.56 47.91
C ARG A 14 -12.15 2.98 47.09
N GLU A 15 -11.70 1.77 47.40
CA GLU A 15 -10.67 1.07 46.65
C GLU A 15 -11.16 0.70 45.24
N ASP A 16 -12.39 0.19 45.13
CA ASP A 16 -13.03 -0.15 43.86
C ASP A 16 -13.30 1.09 42.98
N VAL A 17 -13.77 2.19 43.58
CA VAL A 17 -13.95 3.47 42.88
C VAL A 17 -12.60 4.07 42.43
N MET A 18 -11.53 3.89 43.21
CA MET A 18 -10.17 4.28 42.79
C MET A 18 -9.65 3.45 41.62
N LYS A 19 -9.95 2.15 41.58
CA LYS A 19 -9.58 1.26 40.46
C LYS A 19 -10.33 1.63 39.17
N LEU A 20 -11.60 1.98 39.29
CA LEU A 20 -12.42 2.42 38.16
C LEU A 20 -11.91 3.71 37.49
N GLY A 21 -11.34 4.64 38.26
CA GLY A 21 -10.76 5.88 37.71
C GLY A 21 -9.40 5.71 37.02
N LYS A 22 -8.70 4.59 37.30
CA LYS A 22 -7.34 4.34 36.79
C LYS A 22 -7.33 3.64 35.42
N ASP A 23 -8.40 2.93 35.09
CA ASP A 23 -8.53 2.15 33.85
C ASP A 23 -9.32 2.85 32.75
N ALA A 24 -9.66 4.13 32.91
CA ALA A 24 -10.17 4.98 31.83
C ALA A 24 -9.05 5.35 30.85
N ARG A 25 -8.44 4.33 30.22
CA ARG A 25 -7.49 4.52 29.13
C ARG A 25 -8.25 5.19 27.98
N GLY A 26 -7.68 6.26 27.42
CA GLY A 26 -8.33 7.00 26.35
C GLY A 26 -8.52 6.11 25.12
N PHE A 27 -9.60 6.32 24.36
CA PHE A 27 -9.83 5.63 23.08
C PHE A 27 -8.59 5.66 22.16
N GLU A 28 -7.83 6.76 22.19
CA GLU A 28 -6.58 6.92 21.45
C GLU A 28 -5.50 5.90 21.87
N GLU A 29 -5.38 5.62 23.17
CA GLU A 29 -4.42 4.64 23.70
C GLU A 29 -4.84 3.22 23.31
N GLU A 30 -6.13 2.89 23.46
CA GLU A 30 -6.68 1.60 23.06
C GLU A 30 -6.54 1.37 21.56
N PHE A 31 -6.75 2.41 20.75
CA PHE A 31 -6.59 2.35 19.31
C PHE A 31 -5.13 2.16 18.90
N VAL A 32 -4.19 2.89 19.50
CA VAL A 32 -2.75 2.70 19.24
C VAL A 32 -2.30 1.31 19.69
N GLU A 33 -2.79 0.82 20.81
CA GLU A 33 -2.51 -0.54 21.30
C GLU A 33 -3.07 -1.60 20.33
N PHE A 34 -4.28 -1.40 19.81
CA PHE A 34 -4.87 -2.25 18.77
C PHE A 34 -4.02 -2.27 17.49
N LEU A 35 -3.59 -1.11 16.99
CA LEU A 35 -2.77 -1.02 15.77
C LEU A 35 -1.42 -1.73 15.95
N LYS A 36 -0.80 -1.61 17.14
CA LYS A 36 0.43 -2.30 17.49
C LYS A 36 0.21 -3.81 17.61
N LYS A 37 -0.83 -4.24 18.32
CA LYS A 37 -1.17 -5.65 18.54
C LYS A 37 -1.43 -6.39 17.23
N ASN A 38 -2.09 -5.74 16.27
CA ASN A 38 -2.45 -6.32 14.99
C ASN A 38 -1.43 -6.08 13.87
N GLN A 39 -0.26 -5.49 14.18
CA GLN A 39 0.80 -5.20 13.20
C GLN A 39 0.33 -4.37 11.98
N VAL A 40 -0.77 -3.63 12.12
CA VAL A 40 -1.42 -2.87 11.04
C VAL A 40 -0.54 -1.70 10.58
N ILE A 41 0.29 -1.17 11.49
CA ILE A 41 1.22 -0.07 11.21
C ILE A 41 2.20 -0.47 10.09
N GLY A 42 2.76 -1.68 10.13
CA GLY A 42 3.68 -2.17 9.12
C GLY A 42 3.00 -2.34 7.75
N LEU A 43 1.77 -2.87 7.74
CA LEU A 43 0.96 -3.00 6.52
C LEU A 43 0.67 -1.63 5.89
N ALA A 44 0.26 -0.64 6.70
CA ALA A 44 -0.06 0.69 6.22
C ALA A 44 1.15 1.38 5.58
N VAL A 45 2.33 1.28 6.21
CA VAL A 45 3.57 1.84 5.66
C VAL A 45 3.95 1.14 4.36
N ALA A 46 3.90 -0.19 4.31
CA ALA A 46 4.21 -0.96 3.11
C ALA A 46 3.26 -0.60 1.94
N PHE A 47 1.98 -0.40 2.21
CA PHE A 47 1.00 0.00 1.20
C PHE A 47 1.28 1.41 0.64
N ILE A 48 1.54 2.39 1.51
CA ILE A 48 1.85 3.76 1.09
C ILE A 48 3.13 3.79 0.23
N ILE A 49 4.18 3.09 0.67
CA ILE A 49 5.43 3.01 -0.11
C ILE A 49 5.20 2.25 -1.43
N GLY A 50 4.45 1.15 -1.41
CA GLY A 50 4.14 0.36 -2.60
C GLY A 50 3.39 1.14 -3.67
N THR A 51 2.38 1.93 -3.27
CA THR A 51 1.63 2.81 -4.16
C THR A 51 2.50 3.91 -4.76
N ALA A 52 3.33 4.57 -3.95
CA ALA A 52 4.27 5.59 -4.41
C ALA A 52 5.32 5.00 -5.38
N ALA A 53 5.88 3.83 -5.07
CA ALA A 53 6.84 3.14 -5.93
C ALA A 53 6.22 2.74 -7.27
N THR A 54 4.97 2.25 -7.26
CA THR A 54 4.22 1.92 -8.48
C THR A 54 4.01 3.14 -9.36
N ALA A 55 3.65 4.29 -8.77
CA ALA A 55 3.49 5.54 -9.50
C ALA A 55 4.81 6.00 -10.14
N LEU A 56 5.93 5.93 -9.41
CA LEU A 56 7.25 6.28 -9.92
C LEU A 56 7.65 5.40 -11.11
N VAL A 57 7.48 4.08 -11.01
CA VAL A 57 7.78 3.16 -12.10
C VAL A 57 6.88 3.43 -13.31
N THR A 58 5.60 3.69 -13.07
CA THR A 58 4.64 3.98 -14.15
C THR A 58 5.03 5.24 -14.92
N SER A 59 5.44 6.30 -14.23
CA SER A 59 5.96 7.52 -14.86
C SER A 59 7.24 7.25 -15.63
N LEU A 60 8.20 6.50 -15.07
CA LEU A 60 9.42 6.11 -15.79
C LEU A 60 9.10 5.37 -17.11
N VAL A 61 8.14 4.44 -17.07
CA VAL A 61 7.74 3.70 -18.27
C VAL A 61 7.05 4.62 -19.27
N LYS A 62 6.05 5.38 -18.81
CA LYS A 62 5.25 6.26 -19.68
C LYS A 62 6.08 7.38 -20.29
N ASP A 63 6.98 7.99 -19.53
CA ASP A 63 7.61 9.25 -19.90
C ASP A 63 9.00 9.04 -20.52
N ILE A 64 9.65 7.89 -20.27
CA ILE A 64 10.99 7.58 -20.81
C ILE A 64 10.95 6.35 -21.72
N VAL A 65 10.38 5.24 -21.27
CA VAL A 65 10.43 3.98 -22.05
C VAL A 65 9.54 4.04 -23.28
N MET A 66 8.29 4.49 -23.13
CA MET A 66 7.32 4.54 -24.23
C MET A 66 7.76 5.47 -25.39
N PRO A 67 8.29 6.70 -25.15
CA PRO A 67 8.83 7.51 -26.23
C PRO A 67 10.00 6.86 -26.97
N VAL A 68 10.90 6.19 -26.26
CA VAL A 68 12.04 5.48 -26.88
C VAL A 68 11.56 4.32 -27.76
N ILE A 69 10.57 3.55 -27.29
CA ILE A 69 9.95 2.48 -28.08
C ILE A 69 9.22 3.05 -29.30
N GLY A 70 8.50 4.16 -29.14
CA GLY A 70 7.76 4.82 -30.22
C GLY A 70 8.64 5.36 -31.35
N VAL A 71 9.90 5.70 -31.06
CA VAL A 71 10.89 6.09 -32.08
C VAL A 71 11.39 4.88 -32.88
N ILE A 72 11.51 3.71 -32.24
CA ILE A 72 12.05 2.47 -32.85
C ILE A 72 10.97 1.72 -33.65
N LEU A 73 9.72 1.77 -33.19
CA LEU A 73 8.55 1.22 -33.88
C LEU A 73 7.74 2.38 -34.48
N PRO A 74 8.04 2.85 -35.70
CA PRO A 74 7.30 3.95 -36.32
C PRO A 74 5.85 3.52 -36.55
N GLY A 75 4.97 4.07 -35.74
CA GLY A 75 3.54 3.81 -35.81
C GLY A 75 2.89 4.26 -34.50
N GLU A 76 2.60 5.56 -34.35
CA GLU A 76 1.79 6.10 -33.23
C GLU A 76 0.40 5.44 -33.09
N ASN A 77 0.02 4.56 -34.01
CA ASN A 77 -1.35 4.09 -34.20
C ASN A 77 -1.65 2.72 -33.56
N TRP A 78 -0.72 2.01 -32.90
CA TRP A 78 -1.04 0.68 -32.34
C TRP A 78 -1.83 0.75 -31.03
N GLN A 79 -1.57 1.76 -30.19
CA GLN A 79 -2.35 2.01 -28.98
C GLN A 79 -3.71 2.62 -29.31
N THR A 80 -3.79 3.44 -30.36
CA THR A 80 -5.02 4.05 -30.88
C THR A 80 -5.59 3.30 -32.08
N ALA A 81 -5.21 2.02 -32.29
CA ALA A 81 -5.66 1.22 -33.42
C ALA A 81 -7.16 0.93 -33.27
N ILE A 82 -7.98 1.77 -33.88
CA ILE A 82 -9.41 1.54 -34.05
C ILE A 82 -9.55 0.60 -35.25
N LEU A 83 -10.13 -0.60 -35.03
CA LEU A 83 -10.60 -1.43 -36.13
C LEU A 83 -12.07 -1.07 -36.37
N PRO A 84 -12.39 -0.25 -37.40
CA PRO A 84 -13.78 0.05 -37.71
C PRO A 84 -14.45 -1.21 -38.29
N ILE A 85 -15.34 -1.83 -37.51
CA ILE A 85 -16.24 -2.89 -37.99
C ILE A 85 -17.63 -2.26 -38.07
N GLY A 86 -17.96 -1.63 -39.21
CA GLY A 86 -19.23 -0.92 -39.39
C GLY A 86 -19.37 0.29 -38.45
N PRO A 87 -20.55 0.54 -37.83
CA PRO A 87 -20.77 1.69 -36.94
C PRO A 87 -20.20 1.51 -35.52
N ILE A 88 -19.52 0.39 -35.24
CA ILE A 88 -18.97 0.06 -33.93
C ILE A 88 -17.44 0.13 -34.01
N ASN A 89 -16.86 1.09 -33.29
CA ASN A 89 -15.42 1.21 -33.12
C ASN A 89 -14.96 0.21 -32.06
N PHE A 90 -14.49 -0.96 -32.48
CA PHE A 90 -13.88 -1.91 -31.55
C PHE A 90 -12.51 -1.37 -31.14
N MET A 91 -12.38 -0.92 -29.89
CA MET A 91 -11.14 -0.44 -29.27
C MET A 91 -10.20 -1.63 -28.92
N ALA A 92 -10.04 -2.59 -29.83
CA ALA A 92 -9.15 -3.72 -29.66
C ALA A 92 -7.68 -3.27 -29.47
N GLY A 93 -7.31 -2.12 -30.05
CA GLY A 93 -6.02 -1.46 -29.85
C GLY A 93 -5.74 -1.04 -28.40
N ASP A 94 -6.75 -0.57 -27.66
CA ASP A 94 -6.59 -0.13 -26.26
C ASP A 94 -6.30 -1.31 -25.32
N PHE A 95 -6.98 -2.45 -25.53
CA PHE A 95 -6.76 -3.64 -24.71
C PHE A 95 -5.38 -4.26 -24.98
N VAL A 96 -4.99 -4.40 -26.25
CA VAL A 96 -3.66 -4.92 -26.62
C VAL A 96 -2.57 -3.95 -26.19
N GLY A 97 -2.82 -2.63 -26.30
CA GLY A 97 -1.96 -1.58 -25.79
C GLY A 97 -1.73 -1.66 -24.29
N ALA A 98 -2.80 -1.84 -23.51
CA ALA A 98 -2.72 -2.05 -22.06
C ALA A 98 -1.95 -3.33 -21.70
N MET A 99 -2.15 -4.42 -22.46
CA MET A 99 -1.43 -5.68 -22.24
C MET A 99 0.07 -5.56 -22.51
N ILE A 100 0.46 -4.88 -23.59
CA ILE A 100 1.87 -4.59 -23.89
C ILE A 100 2.48 -3.67 -22.83
N ASN A 101 1.77 -2.62 -22.42
CA ASN A 101 2.23 -1.72 -21.37
C ASN A 101 2.44 -2.45 -20.03
N PHE A 102 1.54 -3.37 -19.68
CA PHE A 102 1.70 -4.22 -18.49
C PHE A 102 2.97 -5.07 -18.56
N ILE A 103 3.26 -5.69 -19.70
CA ILE A 103 4.48 -6.49 -19.91
C ILE A 103 5.74 -5.61 -19.79
N ILE A 104 5.71 -4.38 -20.33
CA ILE A 104 6.83 -3.44 -20.23
C ILE A 104 7.07 -3.03 -18.77
N ILE A 105 6.01 -2.66 -18.03
CA ILE A 105 6.11 -2.31 -16.61
C ILE A 105 6.68 -3.49 -15.82
N ALA A 106 6.17 -4.70 -16.04
CA ALA A 106 6.67 -5.90 -15.37
C ALA A 106 8.17 -6.13 -15.63
N LEU A 107 8.63 -5.93 -16.87
CA LEU A 107 10.03 -6.09 -17.25
C LEU A 107 10.93 -5.01 -16.62
N VAL A 108 10.45 -3.77 -16.54
CA VAL A 108 11.17 -2.66 -15.89
C VAL A 108 11.27 -2.86 -14.38
N VAL A 109 10.17 -3.24 -13.70
CA VAL A 109 10.17 -3.56 -12.27
C VAL A 109 11.12 -4.72 -11.97
N PHE A 110 11.04 -5.80 -12.75
CA PHE A 110 11.93 -6.95 -12.60
C PHE A 110 13.40 -6.55 -12.73
N THR A 111 13.72 -5.71 -13.71
CA THR A 111 15.08 -5.21 -13.94
C THR A 111 15.56 -4.36 -12.76
N LEU A 112 14.74 -3.42 -12.28
CA LEU A 112 15.06 -2.58 -11.11
C LEU A 112 15.32 -3.41 -9.85
N VAL A 113 14.45 -4.38 -9.54
CA VAL A 113 14.62 -5.27 -8.38
C VAL A 113 15.90 -6.09 -8.53
N LYS A 114 16.16 -6.63 -9.72
CA LYS A 114 17.39 -7.39 -10.00
C LYS A 114 18.66 -6.54 -9.82
N TYR A 115 18.64 -5.27 -10.21
CA TYR A 115 19.76 -4.35 -9.98
C TYR A 115 20.00 -4.10 -8.49
N ILE A 116 18.94 -3.88 -7.71
CA ILE A 116 19.04 -3.68 -6.26
C ILE A 116 19.58 -4.94 -5.57
N MET A 117 19.02 -6.11 -5.86
CA MET A 117 19.48 -7.38 -5.27
C MET A 117 20.93 -7.73 -5.65
N LYS A 118 21.38 -7.33 -6.85
CA LYS A 118 22.77 -7.53 -7.27
C LYS A 118 23.75 -6.60 -6.55
N ALA A 119 23.32 -5.39 -6.16
CA ALA A 119 24.16 -4.45 -5.41
C ALA A 119 24.51 -4.98 -4.00
N ASP A 120 23.56 -5.63 -3.32
CA ASP A 120 23.79 -6.19 -1.98
C ASP A 120 24.71 -7.43 -2.00
N MET A 121 24.68 -8.21 -3.09
CA MET A 121 25.58 -9.35 -3.30
C MET A 121 27.05 -8.95 -3.50
N SER A 122 27.33 -7.67 -3.83
CA SER A 122 28.70 -7.18 -4.03
C SER A 122 29.41 -6.81 -2.73
N LYS A 123 28.72 -6.73 -1.59
CA LYS A 123 29.32 -6.36 -0.29
C LYS A 123 29.71 -7.56 0.58
N LYS A 124 29.64 -8.78 0.05
CA LYS A 124 29.95 -10.02 0.76
C LYS A 124 31.04 -10.88 0.10
N VAL A 125 31.87 -10.29 -0.76
CA VAL A 125 33.10 -10.90 -1.29
C VAL A 125 34.27 -9.99 -0.96
#